data_AF-A0A822DKV8-F1
#
_entry.id   AF-A0A822DKV8-F1
#
_cell.length_a   1.000
_cell.length_b   1.000
_cell.length_c   1.000
_cell.angle_alpha   90.00
_cell.angle_beta   90.00
_cell.angle_gamma   90.00
#
_symmetry.space_group_name_H-M   'P 1'
#
loop_
_entity.id
_entity.type
_entity.pdbx_description
1 polymer ?
#
loop_
_entity_poly.entity_id
_entity_poly.type
_entity_poly.pdbx_seq_one_letter_code
_entity_poly.pdbx_strand_id
1 'polypeptide(L)'
;MDSKTTFDELTEALRPDAPSYPMVRKWTKRFREGREDVSDDPRPGRPISVLTDENIERIRQVIEDDPHSTYDDITVETGLSRGTIERIIYNCLKMRRFTSRCVVHQLTDEKNKNDLEFVVKI
;
A
#
# COMPACT_ATOMS: atom_id res chain seq x y z
N MET A 1 30.19 12.72 25.45
CA MET A 1 30.52 11.39 24.88
C MET A 1 31.56 11.56 23.79
N ASP A 2 32.79 11.14 24.04
CA ASP A 2 33.88 11.18 23.04
C ASP A 2 33.87 9.90 22.20
N SER A 3 33.90 10.03 20.87
CA SER A 3 33.72 8.88 19.97
C SER A 3 34.88 7.89 20.00
N LYS A 4 36.09 8.35 20.37
CA LYS A 4 37.28 7.50 20.42
C LYS A 4 37.26 6.64 21.68
N THR A 5 36.98 7.25 22.83
CA THR A 5 36.83 6.53 24.10
C THR A 5 35.75 5.46 24.02
N THR A 6 34.57 5.78 23.49
CA THR A 6 33.47 4.79 23.34
C THR A 6 33.84 3.64 22.40
N PHE A 7 34.65 3.89 21.37
CA PHE A 7 35.08 2.83 20.46
C PHE A 7 36.07 1.87 21.14
N ASP A 8 37.01 2.41 21.92
CA ASP A 8 38.00 1.61 22.64
C ASP A 8 37.31 0.70 23.67
N GLU A 9 36.34 1.23 24.43
CA GLU A 9 35.51 0.48 25.38
C GLU A 9 34.69 -0.64 24.70
N LEU A 10 34.04 -0.33 23.57
CA LEU A 10 33.26 -1.32 22.81
C LEU A 10 34.15 -2.40 22.20
N THR A 11 35.35 -2.04 21.76
CA THR A 11 36.32 -3.00 21.18
C THR A 11 36.85 -3.95 22.23
N GLU A 12 37.12 -3.45 23.45
CA GLU A 12 37.54 -4.29 24.57
C GLU A 12 36.46 -5.28 25.00
N ALA A 13 35.20 -4.83 25.09
CA ALA A 13 34.08 -5.64 25.55
C ALA A 13 33.57 -6.66 24.51
N LEU A 14 33.49 -6.28 23.22
CA LEU A 14 32.81 -7.08 22.18
C LEU A 14 33.77 -7.77 21.21
N ARG A 15 35.06 -7.40 21.19
CA ARG A 15 36.13 -8.01 20.39
C ARG A 15 35.73 -8.29 18.92
N PRO A 16 35.52 -9.54 18.43
CA PRO A 16 35.27 -9.75 16.99
C PRO A 16 33.92 -9.18 16.53
N ASP A 17 32.97 -9.00 17.45
CA ASP A 17 31.64 -8.46 17.17
C ASP A 17 31.57 -6.94 17.40
N ALA A 18 32.71 -6.30 17.68
CA ALA A 18 32.76 -4.86 17.91
C ALA A 18 32.36 -4.09 16.64
N PRO A 19 31.50 -3.07 16.77
CA PRO A 19 31.12 -2.22 15.65
C PRO A 19 32.32 -1.41 15.16
N SER A 20 32.38 -1.15 13.86
CA SER A 20 33.46 -0.36 13.27
C SER A 20 33.49 1.08 13.82
N TYR A 21 34.67 1.69 13.88
CA TYR A 21 34.85 3.07 14.34
C TYR A 21 33.91 4.08 13.65
N PRO A 22 33.67 4.03 12.31
CA PRO A 22 32.69 4.90 11.66
C PRO A 22 31.26 4.73 12.20
N MET A 23 30.85 3.51 12.56
CA MET A 23 29.54 3.23 13.14
C MET A 23 29.42 3.86 14.53
N VAL A 24 30.44 3.67 15.39
CA VAL A 24 30.49 4.27 16.73
C VAL A 24 30.46 5.79 16.65
N ARG A 25 31.23 6.40 15.74
CA ARG A 25 31.22 7.85 15.50
C ARG A 25 29.85 8.36 15.04
N LYS A 26 29.17 7.62 14.16
CA LYS A 26 27.82 7.98 13.69
C LYS A 26 26.81 7.96 14.84
N TRP A 27 26.81 6.92 15.68
CA TRP A 27 25.88 6.80 16.80
C TRP A 27 26.19 7.79 17.94
N THR A 28 27.46 7.98 18.30
CA THR A 28 27.84 9.00 19.30
C THR A 28 27.45 10.41 18.86
N LYS A 29 27.50 10.73 17.56
CA LYS A 29 26.94 11.97 17.02
C LYS A 29 25.42 12.05 17.21
N ARG A 30 24.69 11.00 16.82
CA ARG A 30 23.21 10.95 16.96
C ARG A 30 22.74 11.08 18.41
N PHE A 31 23.41 10.42 19.36
CA PHE A 31 23.11 10.57 20.79
C PHE A 31 23.39 11.98 21.29
N ARG A 32 24.46 12.63 20.81
CA ARG A 32 24.74 14.04 21.15
C ARG A 32 23.71 15.01 20.57
N GLU A 33 23.09 14.66 19.46
CA GLU A 33 21.99 15.41 18.83
C GLU A 33 20.63 15.16 19.51
N GLY A 34 20.58 14.39 20.60
CA GLY A 34 19.37 14.18 21.41
C GLY A 34 18.50 12.99 20.97
N ARG A 35 18.98 12.13 20.06
CA ARG A 35 18.30 10.87 19.76
C ARG A 35 18.46 9.91 20.93
N GLU A 36 17.36 9.37 21.45
CA GLU A 36 17.37 8.35 22.52
C GLU A 36 17.05 6.94 22.01
N ASP A 37 16.40 6.83 20.85
CA ASP A 37 16.00 5.56 20.24
C ASP A 37 17.14 4.90 19.45
N VAL A 38 17.31 3.59 19.66
CA VAL A 38 18.32 2.72 19.03
C VAL A 38 17.75 2.01 17.80
N SER A 39 16.43 2.05 17.59
CA SER A 39 15.77 1.43 16.44
C SER A 39 16.25 2.05 15.13
N ASP A 40 16.19 1.27 14.05
CA ASP A 40 16.50 1.75 12.71
C ASP A 40 15.55 2.89 12.30
N ASP A 41 16.09 3.90 11.63
CA ASP A 41 15.27 4.93 10.98
C ASP A 41 14.35 4.28 9.93
N PRO A 42 13.17 4.87 9.66
CA PRO A 42 12.32 4.43 8.56
C PRO A 42 13.17 4.33 7.29
N ARG A 43 13.38 3.10 6.81
CA ARG A 43 14.12 2.88 5.57
C ARG A 43 13.22 3.30 4.42
N PRO A 44 13.62 4.27 3.58
CA PRO A 44 12.91 4.50 2.34
C PRO A 44 13.02 3.21 1.52
N GLY A 45 11.90 2.49 1.43
CA GLY A 45 11.80 1.33 0.55
C GLY A 45 11.98 1.75 -0.91
N ARG A 46 12.07 0.79 -1.81
CA ARG A 46 12.08 1.08 -3.25
C ARG A 46 10.78 1.80 -3.60
N PRO A 47 10.81 3.07 -4.07
CA PRO A 47 9.62 3.68 -4.64
C PRO A 47 9.28 2.88 -5.90
N ILE A 48 8.11 2.27 -5.93
CA ILE A 48 7.66 1.59 -7.14
C ILE A 48 7.07 2.68 -8.01
N SER A 49 7.86 3.13 -8.98
CA SER A 49 7.59 4.23 -9.91
C SER A 49 6.25 4.15 -10.65
N VAL A 50 5.57 3.01 -10.58
CA VAL A 50 4.30 2.75 -11.26
C VAL A 50 3.07 3.09 -10.38
N LEU A 51 3.24 3.32 -9.07
CA LEU A 51 2.18 3.80 -8.16
C LEU A 51 2.12 5.33 -8.14
N THR A 52 2.05 5.97 -9.29
CA THR A 52 1.73 7.41 -9.35
C THR A 52 0.25 7.61 -9.08
N ASP A 53 -0.12 8.75 -8.47
CA ASP A 53 -1.52 9.10 -8.24
C ASP A 53 -2.33 9.13 -9.54
N GLU A 54 -1.70 9.51 -10.67
CA GLU A 54 -2.28 9.45 -12.01
C GLU A 54 -2.70 8.03 -12.42
N ASN A 55 -1.84 7.03 -12.19
CA ASN A 55 -2.16 5.64 -12.54
C ASN A 55 -3.22 5.05 -11.61
N ILE A 56 -3.23 5.46 -10.34
CA ILE A 56 -4.27 5.05 -9.38
C ILE A 56 -5.62 5.58 -9.83
N GLU A 57 -5.68 6.86 -10.23
CA GLU A 57 -6.93 7.49 -10.66
C GLU A 57 -7.42 6.94 -12.01
N ARG A 58 -6.51 6.67 -12.97
CA ARG A 58 -6.88 5.99 -14.22
C ARG A 58 -7.55 4.64 -13.97
N ILE A 59 -6.96 3.80 -13.11
CA ILE A 59 -7.56 2.49 -12.79
C ILE A 59 -8.91 2.66 -12.07
N ARG A 60 -9.04 3.65 -11.18
CA ARG A 60 -10.32 3.94 -10.53
C ARG A 60 -11.40 4.26 -11.57
N GLN A 61 -11.10 5.15 -12.51
CA GLN A 61 -12.06 5.58 -13.54
C GLN A 61 -12.56 4.39 -14.37
N VAL A 62 -11.66 3.52 -14.83
CA VAL A 62 -12.05 2.32 -15.59
C VAL A 62 -13.02 1.43 -14.80
N ILE A 63 -12.78 1.24 -13.49
CA ILE A 63 -13.63 0.41 -12.63
C ILE A 63 -14.98 1.09 -12.34
N GLU A 64 -15.01 2.43 -12.22
CA GLU A 64 -16.23 3.19 -11.99
C GLU A 64 -17.12 3.26 -13.25
N ASP A 65 -16.51 3.34 -14.43
CA ASP A 65 -17.21 3.33 -15.72
C ASP A 65 -17.82 1.95 -16.02
N ASP A 66 -17.06 0.87 -15.78
CA ASP A 66 -17.54 -0.51 -15.92
C ASP A 66 -17.04 -1.41 -14.77
N PRO A 67 -17.90 -1.70 -13.77
CA PRO A 67 -17.56 -2.60 -12.67
C PRO A 67 -17.24 -4.04 -13.08
N HIS A 68 -17.56 -4.44 -14.32
CA HIS A 68 -17.32 -5.78 -14.86
C HIS A 68 -16.03 -5.89 -15.69
N SER A 69 -15.28 -4.79 -15.83
CA SER A 69 -14.01 -4.75 -16.56
C SER A 69 -13.01 -5.80 -16.04
N THR A 70 -12.38 -6.50 -16.97
CA THR A 70 -11.38 -7.52 -16.67
C THR A 70 -10.00 -6.90 -16.48
N TYR A 71 -9.05 -7.69 -15.97
CA TYR A 71 -7.66 -7.26 -15.89
C TYR A 71 -7.06 -6.94 -17.25
N ASP A 72 -7.51 -7.62 -18.31
CA ASP A 72 -7.00 -7.41 -19.66
C ASP A 72 -7.53 -6.09 -20.23
N ASP A 73 -8.80 -5.76 -19.97
CA ASP A 73 -9.40 -4.47 -20.36
C ASP A 73 -8.65 -3.29 -19.72
N ILE A 74 -8.41 -3.38 -18.40
CA ILE A 74 -7.66 -2.36 -17.66
C ILE A 74 -6.20 -2.27 -18.16
N THR A 75 -5.60 -3.40 -18.55
CA THR A 75 -4.24 -3.42 -19.12
C THR A 75 -4.18 -2.70 -20.47
N VAL A 76 -5.17 -2.91 -21.33
CA VAL A 76 -5.27 -2.23 -22.63
C VAL A 76 -5.46 -0.72 -22.45
N GLU A 77 -6.31 -0.32 -21.51
CA GLU A 77 -6.62 1.10 -21.27
C GLU A 77 -5.46 1.86 -20.61
N THR A 78 -4.80 1.23 -19.63
CA THR A 78 -3.78 1.92 -18.81
C THR A 78 -2.33 1.64 -19.26
N GLY A 79 -2.11 0.60 -20.08
CA GLY A 79 -0.78 0.13 -20.48
C GLY A 79 0.05 -0.47 -19.33
N LEU A 80 -0.57 -0.73 -18.18
CA LEU A 80 0.10 -1.20 -16.97
C LEU A 80 0.14 -2.72 -16.91
N SER A 81 1.17 -3.26 -16.26
CA SER A 81 1.25 -4.71 -16.04
C SER A 81 0.16 -5.16 -15.07
N ARG A 82 -0.36 -6.38 -15.30
CA ARG A 82 -1.38 -7.00 -14.45
C ARG A 82 -1.03 -6.98 -12.96
N GLY A 83 0.22 -7.27 -12.60
CA GLY A 83 0.67 -7.24 -11.20
C GLY A 83 0.66 -5.83 -10.58
N THR A 84 0.84 -4.78 -11.39
CA THR A 84 0.69 -3.39 -10.92
C THR A 84 -0.79 -3.08 -10.67
N ILE A 85 -1.65 -3.44 -11.62
CA ILE A 85 -3.10 -3.23 -11.54
C ILE A 85 -3.66 -3.92 -10.29
N GLU A 86 -3.33 -5.19 -10.10
CA GLU A 86 -3.72 -5.97 -8.93
C GLU A 86 -3.31 -5.28 -7.63
N ARG A 87 -2.07 -4.78 -7.58
CA ARG A 87 -1.55 -4.10 -6.41
C ARG A 87 -2.24 -2.77 -6.14
N ILE A 88 -2.59 -2.01 -7.18
CA ILE A 88 -3.34 -0.77 -7.04
C ILE A 88 -4.75 -1.04 -6.51
N ILE A 89 -5.46 -2.00 -7.10
CA ILE A 89 -6.82 -2.38 -6.68
C ILE A 89 -6.84 -2.80 -5.20
N TYR A 90 -5.93 -3.67 -4.78
CA TYR A 90 -5.91 -4.17 -3.39
C TYR A 90 -5.28 -3.22 -2.38
N ASN A 91 -4.12 -2.63 -2.70
CA ASN A 91 -3.35 -1.87 -1.71
C ASN A 91 -3.71 -0.40 -1.68
N CYS A 92 -4.04 0.22 -2.82
CA CYS A 92 -4.33 1.65 -2.92
C CYS A 92 -5.84 1.91 -2.85
N LEU A 93 -6.63 1.27 -3.73
CA LEU A 93 -8.08 1.48 -3.81
C LEU A 93 -8.86 0.68 -2.75
N LYS A 94 -8.24 -0.31 -2.11
CA LYS A 94 -8.85 -1.19 -1.09
C LYS A 94 -10.12 -1.88 -1.60
N MET A 95 -10.18 -2.17 -2.90
CA MET A 95 -11.31 -2.81 -3.55
C MET A 95 -11.14 -4.34 -3.60
N ARG A 96 -12.27 -5.05 -3.73
CA ARG A 96 -12.31 -6.50 -3.91
C ARG A 96 -13.33 -6.85 -4.99
N ARG A 97 -12.99 -7.83 -5.84
CA ARG A 97 -13.92 -8.35 -6.83
C ARG A 97 -15.08 -9.08 -6.15
N PHE A 98 -16.29 -8.65 -6.43
CA PHE A 98 -17.51 -9.38 -6.09
C PHE A 98 -18.20 -9.81 -7.38
N THR A 99 -18.76 -11.02 -7.38
CA THR A 99 -19.58 -11.49 -8.50
C THR A 99 -20.99 -10.96 -8.33
N SER A 100 -21.59 -10.42 -9.40
CA SER A 100 -23.00 -10.03 -9.38
C SER A 100 -23.88 -11.22 -9.00
N ARG A 101 -24.93 -10.96 -8.20
CA ARG A 101 -25.93 -11.97 -7.86
C ARG A 101 -26.84 -12.18 -9.06
N CYS A 102 -27.07 -13.44 -9.47
CA CYS A 102 -28.03 -13.74 -10.51
C CYS A 102 -29.44 -13.32 -10.07
N VAL A 103 -30.09 -12.48 -10.86
CA VAL A 103 -31.50 -12.12 -10.69
C VAL A 103 -32.32 -13.01 -11.63
N VAL A 104 -33.24 -13.81 -11.07
CA VAL A 104 -33.95 -14.90 -11.78
C VAL A 104 -34.97 -14.38 -12.79
N HIS A 105 -35.34 -13.11 -12.72
CA HIS A 105 -36.30 -12.50 -13.64
C HIS A 105 -35.85 -11.11 -14.02
N GLN A 106 -36.05 -10.74 -15.28
CA GLN A 106 -35.90 -9.37 -15.72
C GLN A 106 -37.06 -8.56 -15.13
N LEU A 107 -36.73 -7.67 -14.20
CA LEU A 107 -37.68 -6.73 -13.63
C LEU A 107 -37.97 -5.67 -14.69
N THR A 108 -39.20 -5.65 -15.21
CA THR A 108 -39.70 -4.53 -16.00
C THR A 108 -40.12 -3.40 -15.07
N ASP A 109 -40.03 -2.13 -15.53
CA ASP A 109 -40.39 -0.96 -14.71
C ASP A 109 -41.83 -1.01 -14.17
N GLU A 110 -42.73 -1.67 -14.91
CA GLU A 110 -44.11 -1.91 -14.50
C GLU A 110 -44.22 -2.90 -13.32
N LYS A 111 -43.36 -3.93 -13.30
CA LYS A 111 -43.32 -4.94 -12.23
C LYS A 111 -42.73 -4.38 -10.94
N ASN A 112 -41.71 -3.52 -11.04
CA ASN A 112 -41.08 -2.86 -9.89
C ASN A 112 -42.06 -1.98 -9.09
N LYS A 113 -43.02 -1.31 -9.76
CA LYS A 113 -44.04 -0.49 -9.07
C LYS A 113 -44.99 -1.35 -8.21
N ASN A 114 -45.40 -2.51 -8.74
CA ASN A 114 -46.29 -3.42 -8.03
C ASN A 114 -45.60 -4.12 -6.84
N ASP A 115 -44.31 -4.44 -6.96
CA ASP A 115 -43.55 -5.06 -5.88
C ASP A 115 -43.29 -4.08 -4.71
N LEU A 116 -43.18 -2.77 -4.98
CA LEU A 116 -43.06 -1.73 -3.94
C LEU A 116 -44.39 -1.44 -3.22
N GLU A 117 -45.53 -1.52 -3.90
CA GLU A 117 -46.85 -1.38 -3.25
C GLU A 117 -47.13 -2.50 -2.24
N PHE A 118 -46.56 -3.70 -2.43
CA PHE A 118 -46.71 -4.82 -1.51
C PHE A 118 -45.83 -4.69 -0.25
N VAL A 119 -44.65 -4.05 -0.37
CA VAL A 119 -43.72 -3.88 0.76
C VAL A 119 -44.10 -2.70 1.67
N VAL A 120 -44.84 -1.71 1.16
CA VAL A 120 -45.29 -0.53 1.94
C VAL A 120 -46.63 -0.76 2.66
N LYS A 121 -47.21 -1.96 2.53
CA LYS A 121 -48.52 -2.31 3.11
C LYS A 121 -48.41 -3.36 4.23
N ILE A 122 -47.60 -3.09 5.26
CA ILE A 122 -47.66 -3.71 6.60
C ILE A 122 -47.31 -2.65 7.65
#